data_AF-A0A2E2T2Q1-F1
#
_entry.id   AF-A0A2E2T2Q1-F1
#
_cell.length_a   1.000
_cell.length_b   1.000
_cell.length_c   1.000
_cell.angle_alpha   90.00
_cell.angle_beta   90.00
_cell.angle_gamma   90.00
#
_symmetry.space_group_name_H-M   'P 1'
#
loop_
_entity.id
_entity.type
_entity.pdbx_description
1 polymer ?
#
loop_
_entity_poly.entity_id
_entity_poly.type
_entity_poly.pdbx_seq_one_letter_code
_entity_poly.pdbx_strand_id
1 'polypeptide(L)'
;MRKDLGISYDGLKYALSIKDNYLSGEPLTVMGAGAQQRLLMPEHLLSNDLALMQYDDPLALAVIATKDPESPMALAAAIRMGPHAKCKELITGVFEVVSDATKHELVADCAKLLSRNAFSPEAFQLVRNRASNHVVEIREAYRRAMAGNLRALLDGKMAAREFVEEFIELASHGNLRIDIYRRLVMKLMRSDAVRPSVKFMLLERLDKFPQMVKVQIVNEVNSAPDTPEYQTLKQELRWIYESKARAKTATTDVPETSKNWFGGSSLDYGAAAGLQSRNAIIKPQQPALRRPGVLSMQSSGGFSTREIASWLN
;
A
#
# COMPACT_ATOMS: atom_id res chain seq x y z
N MET A 1 -28.84 31.78 3.49
CA MET A 1 -27.37 31.66 3.51
C MET A 1 -27.01 30.18 3.68
N ARG A 2 -26.48 29.50 2.65
CA ARG A 2 -25.83 28.19 2.87
C ARG A 2 -24.53 28.47 3.62
N LYS A 3 -24.42 28.03 4.88
CA LYS A 3 -23.16 28.04 5.60
C LYS A 3 -22.21 27.11 4.83
N ASP A 4 -21.17 27.68 4.24
CA ASP A 4 -20.14 26.89 3.58
C ASP A 4 -19.24 26.24 4.65
N LEU A 5 -19.73 25.11 5.18
CA LEU A 5 -19.10 24.32 6.23
C LEU A 5 -17.74 23.73 5.78
N GLY A 6 -17.39 23.84 4.50
CA GLY A 6 -16.14 23.32 3.95
C GLY A 6 -16.11 21.81 3.74
N ILE A 7 -17.27 21.17 3.84
CA ILE A 7 -17.49 19.76 3.53
C ILE A 7 -18.46 19.69 2.37
N SER A 8 -18.04 19.06 1.28
CA SER A 8 -18.87 18.87 0.09
C SER A 8 -19.56 17.50 0.09
N TYR A 9 -20.75 17.40 -0.53
CA TYR A 9 -21.43 16.10 -0.69
C TYR A 9 -20.58 15.15 -1.55
N ASP A 10 -19.93 15.68 -2.58
CA ASP A 10 -19.01 14.93 -3.43
C ASP A 10 -17.78 14.46 -2.64
N GLY A 11 -17.26 15.29 -1.73
CA GLY A 11 -16.18 14.95 -0.81
C GLY A 11 -16.54 13.81 0.14
N LEU A 12 -17.76 13.80 0.67
CA LEU A 12 -18.24 12.70 1.52
C LEU A 12 -18.37 11.39 0.74
N LYS A 13 -18.93 11.43 -0.48
CA LYS A 13 -19.00 10.27 -1.37
C LYS A 13 -17.60 9.74 -1.68
N TYR A 14 -16.65 10.65 -1.90
CA TYR A 14 -15.27 10.28 -2.20
C TYR A 14 -14.55 9.68 -0.99
N ALA A 15 -14.74 10.25 0.20
CA ALA A 15 -14.19 9.72 1.45
C ALA A 15 -14.68 8.28 1.72
N LEU A 16 -15.94 7.98 1.41
CA LEU A 16 -16.46 6.61 1.48
C LEU A 16 -15.78 5.68 0.47
N SER A 17 -15.57 6.14 -0.77
CA SER A 17 -14.86 5.34 -1.78
C SER A 17 -13.40 5.06 -1.39
N ILE A 18 -12.72 6.01 -0.73
CA ILE A 18 -11.36 5.82 -0.20
C ILE A 18 -11.36 4.72 0.85
N LYS A 19 -12.35 4.73 1.76
CA LYS A 19 -12.50 3.69 2.79
C LYS A 19 -12.68 2.32 2.15
N ASP A 20 -13.51 2.20 1.11
CA ASP A 20 -13.74 0.94 0.40
C ASP A 20 -12.50 0.47 -0.36
N ASN A 21 -11.72 1.38 -0.94
CA ASN A 21 -10.43 1.07 -1.56
C ASN A 21 -9.43 0.49 -0.55
N TYR A 22 -9.34 1.07 0.65
CA TYR A 22 -8.49 0.51 1.70
C TYR A 22 -8.96 -0.86 2.19
N LEU A 23 -10.27 -1.10 2.28
CA LEU A 23 -10.82 -2.41 2.64
C LEU A 23 -10.53 -3.48 1.57
N SER A 24 -10.51 -3.08 0.30
CA SER A 24 -10.21 -3.96 -0.84
C SER A 24 -8.72 -4.10 -1.13
N GLY A 25 -7.85 -3.32 -0.47
CA GLY A 25 -6.41 -3.30 -0.72
C GLY A 25 -6.02 -2.63 -2.04
N GLU A 26 -6.92 -1.92 -2.70
CA GLU A 26 -6.62 -1.17 -3.91
C GLU A 26 -5.92 0.15 -3.54
N PRO A 27 -4.77 0.46 -4.16
CA PRO A 27 -4.02 1.64 -3.81
C PRO A 27 -4.70 2.90 -4.36
N LEU A 28 -4.56 4.01 -3.65
CA LEU A 28 -5.09 5.29 -4.07
C LEU A 28 -4.37 5.79 -5.32
N THR A 29 -5.12 6.35 -6.27
CA THR A 29 -4.58 6.87 -7.53
C THR A 29 -4.97 8.33 -7.75
N VAL A 30 -4.10 9.06 -8.42
CA VAL A 30 -4.29 10.44 -8.89
C VAL A 30 -4.15 10.50 -10.40
N MET A 31 -4.89 11.41 -11.02
CA MET A 31 -4.76 11.71 -12.44
C MET A 31 -3.49 12.54 -12.66
N GLY A 32 -2.50 11.97 -13.35
CA GLY A 32 -1.29 12.67 -13.74
C GLY A 32 -1.46 13.50 -15.02
N ALA A 33 -0.42 14.24 -15.37
CA ALA A 33 -0.32 14.90 -16.68
C ALA A 33 -0.52 13.88 -17.82
N GLY A 34 -1.46 14.17 -18.74
CA GLY A 34 -1.80 13.29 -19.86
C GLY A 34 -2.87 12.23 -19.58
N ALA A 35 -3.74 12.43 -18.58
CA ALA A 35 -4.84 11.53 -18.21
C ALA A 35 -4.41 10.10 -17.80
N GLN A 36 -3.14 9.91 -17.47
CA GLN A 36 -2.64 8.64 -16.94
C GLN A 36 -2.89 8.57 -15.44
N GLN A 37 -3.54 7.49 -14.99
CA GLN A 37 -3.65 7.19 -13.55
C GLN A 37 -2.25 6.84 -13.00
N ARG A 38 -1.87 7.52 -11.93
CA ARG A 38 -0.64 7.30 -11.17
C ARG A 38 -1.01 7.00 -9.72
N LEU A 39 -0.14 6.33 -8.98
CA LEU A 39 -0.37 6.17 -7.54
C LEU A 39 -0.33 7.53 -6.84
N LEU A 40 -1.24 7.72 -5.88
CA LEU A 40 -1.12 8.77 -4.90
C LEU A 40 0.09 8.43 -4.02
N MET A 41 0.95 9.41 -3.80
CA MET A 41 2.18 9.26 -3.03
C MET A 41 2.17 10.31 -1.93
N PRO A 42 2.84 10.07 -0.78
CA PRO A 42 2.92 11.05 0.30
C PRO A 42 3.44 12.42 -0.16
N GLU A 43 4.36 12.46 -1.12
CA GLU A 43 4.92 13.72 -1.66
C GLU A 43 3.88 14.54 -2.41
N HIS A 44 2.90 13.88 -3.05
CA HIS A 44 1.81 14.59 -3.71
C HIS A 44 1.00 15.37 -2.67
N LEU A 45 0.72 14.75 -1.52
CA LEU A 45 -0.01 15.39 -0.42
C LEU A 45 0.80 16.50 0.26
N LEU A 46 2.10 16.30 0.45
CA LEU A 46 2.99 17.32 1.03
C LEU A 46 3.20 18.54 0.12
N SER A 47 3.00 18.39 -1.19
CA SER A 47 3.15 19.46 -2.18
C SER A 47 1.87 20.27 -2.29
N ASN A 48 1.87 21.48 -1.74
CA ASN A 48 0.70 22.37 -1.77
C ASN A 48 0.35 22.87 -3.18
N ASP A 49 1.31 22.85 -4.12
CA ASP A 49 1.15 23.41 -5.46
C ASP A 49 0.42 22.47 -6.43
N LEU A 50 0.18 21.22 -6.02
CA LEU A 50 -0.55 20.24 -6.81
C LEU A 50 -2.03 20.30 -6.45
N ALA A 51 -2.89 20.58 -7.43
CA ALA A 51 -4.32 20.40 -7.28
C ALA A 51 -4.63 18.90 -7.32
N LEU A 52 -5.07 18.33 -6.20
CA LEU A 52 -5.41 16.90 -6.09
C LEU A 52 -6.92 16.67 -6.18
N MET A 53 -7.68 17.70 -6.57
CA MET A 53 -9.11 17.65 -6.86
C MET A 53 -9.88 17.12 -5.65
N GLN A 54 -10.50 15.94 -5.74
CA GLN A 54 -11.33 15.38 -4.69
C GLN A 54 -10.53 14.99 -3.42
N TYR A 55 -9.22 14.79 -3.53
CA TYR A 55 -8.36 14.55 -2.35
C TYR A 55 -8.11 15.81 -1.52
N ASP A 56 -8.40 17.01 -2.03
CA ASP A 56 -8.29 18.25 -1.25
C ASP A 56 -9.49 18.48 -0.33
N ASP A 57 -10.52 17.63 -0.40
CA ASP A 57 -11.64 17.69 0.54
C ASP A 57 -11.18 17.25 1.95
N PRO A 58 -11.49 18.03 3.00
CA PRO A 58 -11.05 17.73 4.36
C PRO A 58 -11.49 16.35 4.87
N LEU A 59 -12.66 15.83 4.45
CA LEU A 59 -13.09 14.49 4.86
C LEU A 59 -12.29 13.39 4.17
N ALA A 60 -11.93 13.58 2.90
CA ALA A 60 -11.07 12.63 2.20
C ALA A 60 -9.70 12.55 2.89
N LEU A 61 -9.11 13.70 3.22
CA LEU A 61 -7.84 13.76 3.97
C LEU A 61 -7.95 13.15 5.37
N ALA A 62 -9.06 13.37 6.08
CA ALA A 62 -9.29 12.79 7.40
C ALA A 62 -9.38 11.26 7.36
N VAL A 63 -10.04 10.69 6.33
CA VAL A 63 -10.09 9.23 6.15
C VAL A 63 -8.70 8.68 5.87
N ILE A 64 -7.91 9.32 5.01
CA ILE A 64 -6.52 8.90 4.74
C ILE A 64 -5.69 8.98 6.02
N ALA A 65 -5.74 10.10 6.75
CA ALA A 65 -4.96 10.30 7.98
C ALA A 65 -5.28 9.30 9.11
N THR A 66 -6.48 8.72 9.10
CA THR A 66 -6.92 7.78 10.15
C THR A 66 -6.83 6.32 9.73
N LYS A 67 -7.09 6.00 8.46
CA LYS A 67 -7.26 4.61 8.00
C LYS A 67 -6.10 4.09 7.16
N ASP A 68 -5.26 4.97 6.60
CA ASP A 68 -4.19 4.51 5.70
C ASP A 68 -3.28 3.47 6.39
N PRO A 69 -2.93 2.35 5.71
CA PRO A 69 -2.00 1.35 6.22
C PRO A 69 -0.69 1.98 6.74
N GLU A 70 -0.21 3.03 6.07
CA GLU A 70 1.13 3.55 6.21
C GLU A 70 1.18 4.91 6.92
N SER A 71 2.06 4.99 7.91
CA SER A 71 2.38 6.24 8.62
C SER A 71 2.70 7.43 7.69
N PRO A 72 3.58 7.30 6.66
CA PRO A 72 3.96 8.44 5.83
C PRO A 72 2.80 9.05 5.03
N MET A 73 1.88 8.22 4.52
CA MET A 73 0.71 8.72 3.78
C MET A 73 -0.28 9.40 4.73
N ALA A 74 -0.58 8.75 5.86
CA ALA A 74 -1.46 9.31 6.87
C ALA A 74 -0.94 10.67 7.41
N LEU A 75 0.37 10.76 7.66
CA LEU A 75 1.03 11.99 8.11
C LEU A 75 0.95 13.10 7.05
N ALA A 76 1.21 12.77 5.79
CA ALA A 76 1.11 13.73 4.71
C ALA A 76 -0.32 14.27 4.53
N ALA A 77 -1.34 13.41 4.67
CA ALA A 77 -2.74 13.81 4.62
C ALA A 77 -3.12 14.74 5.78
N ALA A 78 -2.68 14.43 7.01
CA ALA A 78 -2.90 15.29 8.16
C ALA A 78 -2.29 16.69 7.95
N ILE A 79 -1.05 16.76 7.44
CA ILE A 79 -0.37 18.04 7.17
C ILE A 79 -1.12 18.85 6.10
N ARG A 80 -1.57 18.20 5.03
CA ARG A 80 -2.33 18.84 3.95
C ARG A 80 -3.67 19.38 4.44
N MET A 81 -4.30 18.72 5.41
CA MET A 81 -5.57 19.16 6.00
C MET A 81 -5.42 20.39 6.90
N GLY A 82 -4.26 20.60 7.53
CA GLY A 82 -4.11 21.63 8.55
C GLY A 82 -4.39 23.08 8.10
N PRO A 83 -3.99 23.54 6.90
CA PRO A 83 -4.39 24.86 6.39
C PRO A 83 -5.90 25.05 6.32
N HIS A 84 -6.67 23.98 6.03
CA HIS A 84 -8.13 24.02 6.01
C HIS A 84 -8.70 24.07 7.43
N ALA A 85 -8.08 23.38 8.39
CA ALA A 85 -8.47 23.40 9.80
C ALA A 85 -8.39 24.81 10.38
N LYS A 86 -7.32 25.56 10.08
CA LYS A 86 -7.16 26.96 10.53
C LYS A 86 -8.33 27.87 10.14
N CYS A 87 -8.98 27.61 9.02
CA CYS A 87 -9.96 28.51 8.43
C CYS A 87 -11.41 28.22 8.86
N LYS A 88 -11.72 27.00 9.32
CA LYS A 88 -13.10 26.59 9.63
C LYS A 88 -13.17 25.76 10.92
N GLU A 89 -14.04 26.15 11.83
CA GLU A 89 -14.22 25.51 13.14
C GLU A 89 -14.60 24.02 13.02
N LEU A 90 -15.50 23.68 12.09
CA LEU A 90 -15.87 22.29 11.82
C LEU A 90 -14.66 21.45 11.39
N ILE A 91 -13.79 21.99 10.54
CA ILE A 91 -12.60 21.28 10.07
C ILE A 91 -11.58 21.16 11.20
N THR A 92 -11.47 22.14 12.10
CA THR A 92 -10.68 22.02 13.33
C THR A 92 -11.17 20.85 14.18
N GLY A 93 -12.49 20.73 14.40
CA GLY A 93 -13.05 19.59 15.13
C GLY A 93 -12.78 18.24 14.44
N VAL A 94 -12.89 18.17 13.10
CA VAL A 94 -12.50 16.97 12.33
C VAL A 94 -11.01 16.65 12.52
N PHE A 95 -10.15 17.66 12.54
CA PHE A 95 -8.71 17.49 12.75
C PHE A 95 -8.39 16.96 14.14
N GLU A 96 -9.10 17.39 15.18
CA GLU A 96 -9.00 16.84 16.53
C GLU A 96 -9.45 15.38 16.59
N VAL A 97 -10.55 15.03 15.91
CA VAL A 97 -10.99 13.63 15.78
C VAL A 97 -9.92 12.77 15.10
N VAL A 98 -9.21 13.31 14.10
CA VAL A 98 -8.11 12.59 13.44
C VAL A 98 -6.95 12.31 14.41
N SER A 99 -6.62 13.25 15.29
CA SER A 99 -5.61 13.05 16.35
C SER A 99 -5.95 11.84 17.23
N ASP A 100 -7.23 11.64 17.55
CA ASP A 100 -7.67 10.61 18.47
C ASP A 100 -7.99 9.28 17.78
N ALA A 101 -8.41 9.31 16.52
CA ALA A 101 -8.84 8.14 15.76
C ALA A 101 -7.74 7.49 14.91
N THR A 102 -6.61 8.18 14.70
CA THR A 102 -5.49 7.60 13.93
C THR A 102 -4.82 6.47 14.69
N LYS A 103 -4.39 5.44 13.96
CA LYS A 103 -3.62 4.31 14.52
C LYS A 103 -2.12 4.59 14.62
N HIS A 104 -1.65 5.70 14.03
CA HIS A 104 -0.23 6.02 13.94
C HIS A 104 0.14 7.06 15.00
N GLU A 105 0.99 6.69 15.96
CA GLU A 105 1.41 7.58 17.06
C GLU A 105 2.01 8.91 16.54
N LEU A 106 2.86 8.84 15.50
CA LEU A 106 3.47 10.02 14.89
C LEU A 106 2.43 11.00 14.31
N VAL A 107 1.33 10.49 13.75
CA VAL A 107 0.26 11.32 13.20
C VAL A 107 -0.50 12.00 14.33
N ALA A 108 -0.80 11.27 15.41
CA ALA A 108 -1.45 11.83 16.59
C ALA A 108 -0.60 12.94 17.23
N ASP A 109 0.70 12.71 17.40
CA ASP A 109 1.62 13.69 17.98
C ASP A 109 1.75 14.95 17.11
N CYS A 110 1.84 14.78 15.79
CA CYS A 110 1.89 15.90 14.85
C CYS A 110 0.58 16.70 14.85
N ALA A 111 -0.57 16.02 14.88
CA ALA A 111 -1.87 16.67 14.96
C ALA A 111 -2.02 17.46 16.26
N LYS A 112 -1.68 16.86 17.42
CA LYS A 112 -1.68 17.56 18.72
C LYS A 112 -0.76 18.77 18.73
N LEU A 113 0.43 18.67 18.12
CA LEU A 113 1.36 19.79 18.00
C LEU A 113 0.76 20.93 17.18
N LEU A 114 0.14 20.63 16.03
CA LEU A 114 -0.49 21.64 15.18
C LEU A 114 -1.69 22.31 15.86
N SER A 115 -2.57 21.54 16.50
CA SER A 115 -3.72 22.08 17.23
C SER A 115 -3.29 22.95 18.42
N ARG A 116 -2.31 22.51 19.23
CA ARG A 116 -1.80 23.28 20.38
C ARG A 116 -1.15 24.59 20.00
N ASN A 117 -0.54 24.66 18.82
CA ASN A 117 0.09 25.87 18.30
C ASN A 117 -0.84 26.69 17.40
N ALA A 118 -2.15 26.48 17.48
CA ALA A 118 -3.18 27.19 16.70
C ALA A 118 -2.84 27.27 15.20
N PHE A 119 -2.26 26.19 14.65
CA PHE A 119 -1.91 26.10 13.24
C PHE A 119 -0.95 27.23 12.79
N SER A 120 0.05 27.57 13.62
CA SER A 120 1.07 28.56 13.28
C SER A 120 1.92 28.13 12.07
N PRO A 121 2.35 29.08 11.20
CA PRO A 121 3.16 28.75 10.02
C PRO A 121 4.48 28.03 10.38
N GLU A 122 5.08 28.39 11.51
CA GLU A 122 6.32 27.76 11.99
C GLU A 122 6.10 26.30 12.41
N ALA A 123 5.01 26.03 13.13
CA ALA A 123 4.64 24.66 13.51
C ALA A 123 4.35 23.80 12.28
N PHE A 124 3.67 24.36 11.27
CA PHE A 124 3.47 23.68 9.98
C PHE A 124 4.76 23.34 9.29
N GLN A 125 5.68 24.29 9.18
CA GLN A 125 6.94 24.05 8.48
C GLN A 125 7.79 23.01 9.20
N LEU A 126 7.80 23.03 10.54
CA LEU A 126 8.47 22.03 11.35
C LEU A 126 7.91 20.62 11.11
N VAL A 127 6.58 20.47 11.19
CA VAL A 127 5.91 19.17 10.99
C VAL A 127 6.08 18.68 9.55
N ARG A 128 5.96 19.59 8.56
CA ARG A 128 6.22 19.28 7.15
C ARG A 128 7.63 18.76 6.93
N ASN A 129 8.65 19.43 7.45
CA ASN A 129 10.04 19.00 7.31
C ASN A 129 10.26 17.61 7.92
N ARG A 130 9.70 17.35 9.12
CA ARG A 130 9.77 16.04 9.76
C ARG A 130 9.07 14.97 8.93
N ALA A 131 7.90 15.25 8.38
CA ALA A 131 7.19 14.31 7.52
C ALA A 131 7.94 14.01 6.23
N SER A 132 8.50 15.02 5.57
CA SER A 132 9.34 14.84 4.39
C SER A 132 10.53 13.93 4.67
N ASN A 133 11.25 14.16 5.77
CA ASN A 133 12.37 13.30 6.17
C ASN A 133 11.90 11.86 6.47
N HIS A 134 10.80 11.72 7.20
CA HIS A 134 10.24 10.41 7.53
C HIS A 134 9.81 9.60 6.29
N VAL A 135 9.23 10.27 5.29
CA VAL A 135 8.88 9.65 3.99
C VAL A 135 10.13 9.12 3.29
N VAL A 136 11.22 9.90 3.28
CA VAL A 136 12.50 9.48 2.66
C VAL A 136 13.09 8.29 3.41
N GLU A 137 13.18 8.35 4.74
CA GLU A 137 13.73 7.28 5.59
C GLU A 137 12.99 5.96 5.39
N ILE A 138 11.65 5.99 5.40
CA ILE A 138 10.81 4.81 5.20
C ILE A 138 11.02 4.21 3.81
N ARG A 139 11.08 5.05 2.77
CA ARG A 139 11.33 4.57 1.40
C ARG A 139 12.69 3.90 1.25
N GLU A 140 13.71 4.43 1.90
CA GLU A 140 15.03 3.80 1.91
C GLU A 140 15.01 2.48 2.66
N ALA A 141 14.30 2.40 3.78
CA ALA A 141 14.11 1.16 4.52
C ALA A 141 13.40 0.10 3.68
N TYR A 142 12.30 0.44 3.00
CA TYR A 142 11.59 -0.47 2.10
C TYR A 142 12.44 -0.92 0.92
N ARG A 143 13.18 0.01 0.28
CA ARG A 143 14.10 -0.33 -0.82
C ARG A 143 15.20 -1.30 -0.34
N ARG A 144 15.77 -1.05 0.84
CA ARG A 144 16.79 -1.93 1.43
C ARG A 144 16.22 -3.31 1.76
N ALA A 145 15.03 -3.39 2.34
CA ALA A 145 14.36 -4.65 2.64
C ALA A 145 14.09 -5.44 1.35
N MET A 146 13.51 -4.81 0.33
CA MET A 146 13.23 -5.44 -0.96
C MET A 146 14.50 -5.94 -1.66
N ALA A 147 15.58 -5.15 -1.66
CA ALA A 147 16.88 -5.58 -2.19
C ALA A 147 17.47 -6.77 -1.39
N GLY A 148 17.28 -6.77 -0.07
CA GLY A 148 17.67 -7.85 0.82
C GLY A 148 16.93 -9.14 0.49
N ASN A 149 15.61 -9.08 0.37
CA ASN A 149 14.73 -10.22 0.08
C ASN A 149 15.02 -10.81 -1.30
N LEU A 150 15.20 -9.96 -2.32
CA LEU A 150 15.60 -10.41 -3.65
C LEU A 150 16.93 -11.15 -3.62
N ARG A 151 17.94 -10.62 -2.91
CA ARG A 151 19.23 -11.30 -2.76
C ARG A 151 19.09 -12.62 -2.01
N ALA A 152 18.33 -12.64 -0.92
CA ALA A 152 18.12 -13.84 -0.13
C ALA A 152 17.38 -14.94 -0.91
N LEU A 153 16.42 -14.58 -1.76
CA LEU A 153 15.74 -15.49 -2.68
C LEU A 153 16.74 -16.10 -3.68
N LEU A 154 17.54 -15.25 -4.34
CA LEU A 154 18.50 -15.70 -5.36
C LEU A 154 19.62 -16.56 -4.77
N ASP A 155 20.07 -16.25 -3.56
CA ASP A 155 21.04 -17.04 -2.79
C ASP A 155 20.43 -18.35 -2.24
N GLY A 156 19.11 -18.57 -2.39
CA GLY A 156 18.39 -19.72 -1.83
C GLY A 156 18.27 -19.72 -0.31
N LYS A 157 18.52 -18.57 0.34
CA LYS A 157 18.42 -18.37 1.80
C LYS A 157 17.00 -18.05 2.26
N MET A 158 16.12 -17.65 1.35
CA MET A 158 14.73 -17.32 1.61
C MET A 158 13.81 -18.26 0.82
N ALA A 159 12.74 -18.73 1.43
CA ALA A 159 11.78 -19.60 0.76
C ALA A 159 10.92 -18.81 -0.25
N ALA A 160 10.52 -19.45 -1.35
CA ALA A 160 9.73 -18.80 -2.40
C ALA A 160 8.40 -18.21 -1.87
N ARG A 161 7.71 -18.94 -0.98
CA ARG A 161 6.43 -18.50 -0.41
C ARG A 161 6.60 -17.27 0.48
N GLU A 162 7.62 -17.29 1.34
CA GLU A 162 7.97 -16.18 2.23
C GLU A 162 8.32 -14.95 1.39
N PHE A 163 9.15 -15.13 0.36
CA PHE A 163 9.49 -14.05 -0.57
C PHE A 163 8.28 -13.42 -1.23
N VAL A 164 7.34 -14.23 -1.74
CA VAL A 164 6.16 -13.69 -2.46
C VAL A 164 5.26 -12.89 -1.52
N GLU A 165 5.00 -13.37 -0.30
CA GLU A 165 4.18 -12.64 0.66
C GLU A 165 4.86 -11.33 1.08
N GLU A 166 6.15 -11.37 1.45
CA GLU A 166 6.89 -10.15 1.81
C GLU A 166 7.05 -9.18 0.63
N PHE A 167 7.24 -9.68 -0.59
CA PHE A 167 7.35 -8.84 -1.77
C PHE A 167 6.06 -8.08 -2.05
N ILE A 168 4.91 -8.77 -1.99
CA ILE A 168 3.59 -8.13 -2.18
C ILE A 168 3.35 -7.12 -1.06
N GLU A 169 3.65 -7.47 0.18
CA GLU A 169 3.49 -6.59 1.33
C GLU A 169 4.35 -5.34 1.20
N LEU A 170 5.66 -5.48 0.95
CA LEU A 170 6.59 -4.37 0.79
C LEU A 170 6.28 -3.52 -0.44
N ALA A 171 5.76 -4.10 -1.52
CA ALA A 171 5.41 -3.35 -2.72
C ALA A 171 4.10 -2.56 -2.55
N SER A 172 3.11 -3.13 -1.85
CA SER A 172 1.83 -2.49 -1.57
C SER A 172 1.92 -1.43 -0.46
N HIS A 173 2.61 -1.75 0.64
CA HIS A 173 2.80 -0.84 1.78
C HIS A 173 3.99 0.09 1.61
N GLY A 174 4.96 -0.24 0.74
CA GLY A 174 6.14 0.58 0.57
C GLY A 174 5.90 1.97 -0.03
N ASN A 175 4.66 2.25 -0.45
CA ASN A 175 4.33 3.29 -1.40
C ASN A 175 5.37 3.31 -2.52
N LEU A 176 5.66 2.12 -3.06
CA LEU A 176 6.55 1.99 -4.19
C LEU A 176 5.84 2.60 -5.39
N ARG A 177 6.56 3.41 -6.17
CA ARG A 177 5.97 3.96 -7.39
C ARG A 177 5.55 2.81 -8.30
N ILE A 178 4.37 2.92 -8.89
CA ILE A 178 3.74 1.83 -9.68
C ILE A 178 4.60 1.38 -10.86
N ASP A 179 5.36 2.29 -11.45
CA ASP A 179 6.30 2.02 -12.52
C ASP A 179 7.47 1.15 -12.05
N ILE A 180 7.97 1.39 -10.84
CA ILE A 180 9.00 0.54 -10.21
C ILE A 180 8.39 -0.81 -9.84
N TYR A 181 7.21 -0.82 -9.21
CA TYR A 181 6.53 -2.06 -8.86
C TYR A 181 6.28 -2.93 -10.10
N ARG A 182 5.67 -2.36 -11.15
CA ARG A 182 5.50 -3.00 -12.45
C ARG A 182 6.82 -3.56 -12.96
N ARG A 183 7.86 -2.71 -13.05
CA ARG A 183 9.16 -3.10 -13.60
C ARG A 183 9.76 -4.28 -12.84
N LEU A 184 9.67 -4.28 -11.51
CA LEU A 184 10.14 -5.37 -10.68
C LEU A 184 9.39 -6.66 -10.95
N VAL A 185 8.06 -6.62 -10.98
CA VAL A 185 7.26 -7.82 -11.26
C VAL A 185 7.58 -8.35 -12.65
N MET A 186 7.68 -7.49 -13.67
CA MET A 186 8.03 -7.92 -15.02
C MET A 186 9.44 -8.53 -15.07
N LYS A 187 10.42 -7.94 -14.36
CA LYS A 187 11.78 -8.49 -14.24
C LYS A 187 11.76 -9.85 -13.54
N LEU A 188 10.99 -10.02 -12.47
CA LEU A 188 10.83 -11.28 -11.77
C LEU A 188 10.22 -12.37 -12.66
N MET A 189 9.19 -12.03 -13.43
CA MET A 189 8.54 -12.97 -14.35
C MET A 189 9.45 -13.36 -15.52
N ARG A 190 10.24 -12.43 -16.06
CA ARG A 190 11.11 -12.65 -17.22
C ARG A 190 12.48 -13.26 -16.88
N SER A 191 12.94 -13.10 -15.65
CA SER A 191 14.30 -13.52 -15.27
C SER A 191 14.43 -15.04 -15.22
N ASP A 192 15.41 -15.58 -15.93
CA ASP A 192 15.76 -17.01 -15.90
C ASP A 192 16.37 -17.44 -14.55
N ALA A 193 16.95 -16.48 -13.82
CA ALA A 193 17.50 -16.71 -12.48
C ALA A 193 16.42 -16.93 -11.41
N VAL A 194 15.19 -16.52 -11.69
CA VAL A 194 14.07 -16.70 -10.76
C VAL A 194 13.43 -18.03 -11.07
N ARG A 195 13.42 -18.93 -10.08
CA ARG A 195 12.86 -20.28 -10.25
C ARG A 195 11.37 -20.22 -10.65
N PRO A 196 10.90 -21.10 -11.56
CA PRO A 196 9.50 -21.13 -11.98
C PRO A 196 8.50 -21.17 -10.81
N SER A 197 8.83 -21.88 -9.71
CA SER A 197 7.99 -21.95 -8.51
C SER A 197 7.63 -20.58 -7.92
N VAL A 198 8.54 -19.60 -7.99
CA VAL A 198 8.28 -18.23 -7.52
C VAL A 198 7.29 -17.53 -8.45
N LYS A 199 7.46 -17.71 -9.76
CA LYS A 199 6.56 -17.15 -10.78
C LYS A 199 5.15 -17.71 -10.63
N PHE A 200 5.02 -19.02 -10.40
CA PHE A 200 3.74 -19.65 -10.09
C PHE A 200 3.08 -19.06 -8.84
N MET A 201 3.82 -18.96 -7.73
CA MET A 201 3.29 -18.36 -6.49
C MET A 201 2.87 -16.89 -6.67
N LEU A 202 3.55 -16.12 -7.51
CA LEU A 202 3.13 -14.76 -7.87
C LEU A 202 1.79 -14.77 -8.62
N LEU A 203 1.60 -15.70 -9.56
CA LEU A 203 0.34 -15.85 -10.30
C LEU A 203 -0.81 -16.33 -9.39
N GLU A 204 -0.57 -17.24 -8.46
CA GLU A 204 -1.57 -17.67 -7.48
C GLU A 204 -2.09 -16.51 -6.63
N ARG A 205 -1.21 -15.54 -6.33
CA ARG A 205 -1.54 -14.34 -5.55
C ARG A 205 -1.96 -13.14 -6.41
N LEU A 206 -2.36 -13.35 -7.67
CA LEU A 206 -2.69 -12.27 -8.60
C LEU A 206 -3.75 -11.30 -8.04
N ASP A 207 -4.70 -11.76 -7.23
CA ASP A 207 -5.72 -10.91 -6.60
C ASP A 207 -5.17 -9.86 -5.65
N LYS A 208 -4.00 -10.10 -5.02
CA LYS A 208 -3.37 -9.17 -4.09
C LYS A 208 -2.60 -8.03 -4.76
N PHE A 209 -2.37 -8.12 -6.07
CA PHE A 209 -1.72 -7.03 -6.80
C PHE A 209 -2.71 -5.89 -7.02
N PRO A 210 -2.25 -4.65 -7.27
CA PRO A 210 -3.12 -3.60 -7.81
C PRO A 210 -3.63 -3.97 -9.20
N GLN A 211 -4.87 -3.61 -9.53
CA GLN A 211 -5.49 -3.99 -10.81
C GLN A 211 -4.64 -3.62 -12.04
N MET A 212 -3.96 -2.47 -12.02
CA MET A 212 -3.08 -2.04 -13.10
C MET A 212 -1.89 -2.99 -13.34
N VAL A 213 -1.35 -3.57 -12.26
CA VAL A 213 -0.25 -4.54 -12.33
C VAL A 213 -0.78 -5.89 -12.78
N LYS A 214 -1.96 -6.31 -12.29
CA LYS A 214 -2.61 -7.58 -12.71
C LYS A 214 -2.75 -7.67 -14.23
N VAL A 215 -3.31 -6.64 -14.86
CA VAL A 215 -3.53 -6.60 -16.31
C VAL A 215 -2.21 -6.75 -17.07
N GLN A 216 -1.14 -6.13 -16.57
CA GLN A 216 0.17 -6.21 -17.22
C GLN A 216 0.82 -7.57 -17.03
N ILE A 217 0.73 -8.19 -15.85
CA ILE A 217 1.18 -9.58 -15.64
C ILE A 217 0.47 -10.51 -16.61
N VAL A 218 -0.86 -10.39 -16.73
CA VAL A 218 -1.66 -11.22 -17.64
C VAL A 218 -1.23 -11.01 -19.09
N ASN A 219 -1.08 -9.75 -19.52
CA ASN A 219 -0.64 -9.43 -20.88
C ASN A 219 0.77 -9.97 -21.15
N GLU A 220 1.69 -9.81 -20.19
CA GLU A 220 3.06 -10.30 -20.30
C GLU A 220 3.10 -11.81 -20.48
N VAL A 221 2.39 -12.56 -19.63
CA VAL A 221 2.35 -14.03 -19.71
C VAL A 221 1.72 -14.48 -21.03
N ASN A 222 0.66 -13.81 -21.50
CA ASN A 222 0.00 -14.16 -22.76
C ASN A 222 0.85 -13.84 -24.00
N SER A 223 1.55 -12.71 -24.00
CA SER A 223 2.43 -12.26 -25.09
C SER A 223 3.81 -12.91 -25.09
N ALA A 224 4.18 -13.63 -24.02
CA ALA A 224 5.47 -14.29 -23.92
C ALA A 224 5.63 -15.42 -24.96
N PRO A 225 6.88 -15.70 -25.40
CA PRO A 225 7.18 -16.78 -26.33
C PRO A 225 6.70 -18.14 -25.79
N ASP A 226 6.31 -19.04 -26.69
CA ASP A 226 5.80 -20.38 -26.35
C ASP A 226 6.91 -21.37 -25.96
N THR A 227 7.74 -20.96 -25.00
CA THR A 227 8.65 -21.87 -24.30
C THR A 227 7.84 -22.79 -23.38
N PRO A 228 8.36 -23.98 -23.02
CA PRO A 228 7.68 -24.89 -22.09
C PRO A 228 7.28 -24.22 -20.77
N GLU A 229 8.15 -23.36 -20.21
CA GLU A 229 7.87 -22.63 -18.97
C GLU A 229 6.67 -21.68 -19.12
N TYR A 230 6.66 -20.84 -20.15
CA TYR A 230 5.56 -19.91 -20.39
C TYR A 230 4.27 -20.61 -20.80
N GLN A 231 4.33 -21.76 -21.46
CA GLN A 231 3.15 -22.58 -21.72
C GLN A 231 2.51 -23.07 -20.41
N THR A 232 3.31 -23.52 -19.44
CA THR A 232 2.80 -23.88 -18.12
C THR A 232 2.21 -22.66 -17.40
N LEU A 233 2.89 -21.50 -17.42
CA LEU A 233 2.36 -20.27 -16.82
C LEU A 233 1.02 -19.83 -17.46
N LYS A 234 0.87 -19.95 -18.79
CA LYS A 234 -0.39 -19.67 -19.51
C LYS A 234 -1.50 -20.64 -19.09
N GLN A 235 -1.19 -21.92 -18.91
CA GLN A 235 -2.16 -22.92 -18.44
C GLN A 235 -2.62 -22.63 -17.01
N GLU A 236 -1.69 -22.34 -16.10
CA GLU A 236 -2.00 -21.97 -14.71
C GLU A 236 -2.86 -20.72 -14.65
N LEU A 237 -2.55 -19.71 -15.46
CA LEU A 237 -3.36 -18.50 -15.54
C LEU A 237 -4.80 -18.80 -15.96
N ARG A 238 -4.99 -19.63 -17.01
CA ARG A 238 -6.33 -20.08 -17.43
C ARG A 238 -7.04 -20.82 -16.30
N TRP A 239 -6.35 -21.73 -15.62
CA TRP A 239 -6.94 -22.48 -14.50
C TRP A 239 -7.34 -21.57 -13.34
N ILE A 240 -6.54 -20.57 -12.98
CA ILE A 240 -6.89 -19.59 -11.94
C ILE A 240 -8.17 -18.82 -12.32
N TYR A 241 -8.29 -18.38 -13.57
CA TYR A 241 -9.50 -17.69 -14.05
C TYR A 241 -10.73 -18.61 -14.06
N GLU A 242 -10.60 -19.84 -14.54
CA GLU A 242 -11.69 -20.82 -14.56
C GLU A 242 -12.13 -21.24 -13.14
N SER A 243 -11.20 -21.38 -12.21
CA SER A 243 -11.49 -21.71 -10.81
C SER A 243 -12.22 -20.54 -10.13
N LYS A 244 -11.76 -19.31 -10.36
CA LYS A 244 -12.43 -18.10 -9.86
C LYS A 244 -13.81 -17.88 -10.50
N ALA A 245 -13.98 -18.21 -11.77
CA ALA A 245 -15.29 -18.16 -12.44
C ALA A 245 -16.26 -19.20 -11.86
N ARG A 246 -15.80 -20.45 -11.65
CA ARG A 246 -16.58 -21.52 -11.01
C ARG A 246 -16.96 -21.19 -9.56
N ALA A 247 -16.06 -20.58 -8.81
CA ALA A 247 -16.33 -20.13 -7.45
C ALA A 247 -17.41 -19.02 -7.41
N LYS A 248 -17.37 -18.07 -8.36
CA LYS A 248 -18.39 -17.01 -8.47
C LYS A 248 -19.78 -17.56 -8.82
N THR A 249 -19.87 -18.50 -9.77
CA THR A 249 -21.15 -19.12 -10.14
C THR A 249 -21.75 -19.93 -8.99
N ALA A 250 -20.91 -20.66 -8.23
CA ALA A 250 -21.36 -21.44 -7.06
C ALA A 250 -21.90 -20.57 -5.91
N THR A 251 -21.42 -19.34 -5.74
CA THR A 251 -21.97 -18.39 -4.75
C THR A 251 -23.28 -17.72 -5.18
N THR A 252 -23.60 -17.69 -6.47
CA THR A 252 -24.88 -17.18 -7.00
C THR A 252 -26.00 -18.23 -7.06
N ASP A 253 -25.67 -19.51 -6.90
CA ASP A 253 -26.62 -20.63 -6.98
C ASP A 253 -27.19 -21.06 -5.62
N VAL A 254 -27.10 -20.23 -4.58
CA VAL A 254 -27.89 -20.42 -3.36
C VAL A 254 -29.26 -19.79 -3.60
N PRO A 255 -30.37 -20.57 -3.65
CA PRO A 255 -31.68 -20.00 -3.90
C PRO A 255 -32.09 -19.13 -2.71
N GLU A 256 -32.31 -17.84 -2.99
CA GLU A 256 -32.96 -16.89 -2.09
C GLU A 256 -34.32 -17.44 -1.65
N THR A 257 -34.39 -18.01 -0.46
CA THR A 257 -35.64 -18.11 0.29
C THR A 257 -35.77 -16.86 1.14
N SER A 258 -36.43 -15.88 0.53
CA SER A 258 -37.20 -14.79 1.15
C SER A 258 -37.01 -14.58 2.66
N LYS A 259 -36.22 -13.55 3.00
CA LYS A 259 -36.53 -12.66 4.13
C LYS A 259 -36.09 -11.25 3.76
N ASN A 260 -37.03 -10.46 3.24
CA ASN A 260 -36.96 -9.02 3.39
C ASN A 260 -36.77 -8.70 4.89
N TRP A 261 -36.09 -7.61 5.18
CA TRP A 261 -36.66 -6.46 5.90
C TRP A 261 -35.59 -5.38 6.01
N PHE A 262 -35.90 -4.20 5.50
CA PHE A 262 -35.26 -2.95 5.91
C PHE A 262 -35.24 -2.89 7.44
N GLY A 263 -34.09 -2.61 8.05
CA GLY A 263 -34.02 -2.17 9.44
C GLY A 263 -32.77 -2.63 10.19
N GLY A 264 -32.04 -1.65 10.72
CA GLY A 264 -31.38 -1.81 12.01
C GLY A 264 -29.94 -2.27 11.97
N SER A 265 -29.06 -1.32 12.28
CA SER A 265 -27.82 -1.53 13.01
C SER A 265 -27.89 -2.71 13.99
N SER A 266 -26.96 -3.65 13.88
CA SER A 266 -26.55 -4.48 15.01
C SER A 266 -25.04 -4.60 14.98
N LEU A 267 -24.40 -3.77 15.80
CA LEU A 267 -23.05 -3.99 16.31
C LEU A 267 -23.10 -5.27 17.16
N ASP A 268 -22.29 -6.26 16.81
CA ASP A 268 -22.09 -7.43 17.66
C ASP A 268 -20.80 -7.24 18.47
N TYR A 269 -20.98 -6.82 19.73
CA TYR A 269 -19.95 -6.79 20.75
C TYR A 269 -19.98 -8.15 21.48
N GLY A 270 -18.98 -9.00 21.24
CA GLY A 270 -18.66 -10.08 22.18
C GLY A 270 -18.38 -11.44 21.57
N ALA A 271 -17.17 -11.62 21.03
CA ALA A 271 -16.51 -12.93 21.01
C ALA A 271 -15.03 -12.73 21.33
N ALA A 272 -14.75 -12.45 22.60
CA ALA A 272 -13.42 -12.58 23.18
C ALA A 272 -13.15 -14.07 23.43
N ALA A 273 -12.37 -14.69 22.54
CA ALA A 273 -11.61 -15.91 22.85
C ALA A 273 -10.31 -15.86 22.05
N GLY A 274 -9.21 -15.72 22.78
CA GLY A 274 -7.88 -15.38 22.30
C GLY A 274 -7.41 -16.01 21.00
N LEU A 275 -6.96 -15.16 20.09
CA LEU A 275 -5.80 -15.45 19.27
C LEU A 275 -5.02 -14.13 19.12
N GLN A 276 -3.87 -14.07 19.79
CA GLN A 276 -2.90 -13.00 19.60
C GLN A 276 -2.40 -13.05 18.15
N SER A 277 -3.00 -12.25 17.27
CA SER A 277 -2.37 -11.93 15.98
C SER A 277 -1.13 -11.10 16.26
N ARG A 278 0.02 -11.74 16.06
CA ARG A 278 1.34 -11.12 16.09
C ARG A 278 1.42 -10.08 14.96
N ASN A 279 0.99 -8.86 15.23
CA ASN A 279 1.42 -7.69 14.48
C ASN A 279 2.88 -7.42 14.84
N ALA A 280 3.80 -8.04 14.11
CA ALA A 280 5.20 -7.64 14.12
C ALA A 280 5.30 -6.31 13.35
N ILE A 281 4.94 -5.22 14.03
CA ILE A 281 5.44 -3.90 13.69
C ILE A 281 6.95 -4.05 13.65
N ILE A 282 7.56 -3.75 12.51
CA ILE A 282 9.02 -3.66 12.36
C ILE A 282 9.49 -2.59 13.36
N LYS A 283 9.88 -3.02 14.57
CA LYS A 283 10.68 -2.21 15.46
C LYS A 283 12.03 -2.02 14.76
N PRO A 284 12.57 -0.79 14.69
CA PRO A 284 13.94 -0.60 14.24
C PRO A 284 14.88 -1.29 15.23
N GLN A 285 15.32 -2.50 14.89
CA GLN A 285 16.26 -3.27 15.69
C GLN A 285 17.66 -2.73 15.40
N GLN A 286 18.33 -2.18 16.42
CA GLN A 286 19.75 -1.86 16.36
C GLN A 286 20.55 -3.15 16.11
N PRO A 287 21.51 -3.16 15.17
CA PRO A 287 22.26 -4.38 14.87
C PRO A 287 23.24 -4.71 16.00
N ALA A 288 22.91 -5.75 16.76
CA ALA A 288 23.86 -6.41 17.65
C ALA A 288 24.85 -7.23 16.81
N LEU A 289 26.07 -6.73 16.70
CA LEU A 289 27.20 -7.42 16.09
C LEU A 289 27.52 -8.72 16.86
N ARG A 290 27.24 -9.87 16.25
CA ARG A 290 27.90 -11.14 16.61
C ARG A 290 28.51 -11.76 15.34
N ARG A 291 29.84 -11.76 15.28
CA ARG A 291 30.62 -12.56 14.31
C ARG A 291 30.54 -14.03 14.71
N PRO A 292 30.47 -14.94 13.72
CA PRO A 292 31.45 -16.01 13.72
C PRO A 292 31.96 -16.41 12.32
N GLY A 293 33.23 -16.86 12.31
CA GLY A 293 33.71 -18.06 11.62
C GLY A 293 33.58 -18.15 10.10
N VAL A 294 34.68 -17.91 9.40
CA VAL A 294 34.90 -18.21 7.98
C VAL A 294 34.80 -19.71 7.72
N LEU A 295 33.95 -20.13 6.78
CA LEU A 295 34.17 -21.30 5.94
C LEU A 295 33.67 -21.00 4.52
N SER A 296 34.61 -21.06 3.58
CA SER A 296 34.44 -20.81 2.15
C SER A 296 33.94 -22.08 1.46
N MET A 297 32.81 -22.01 0.75
CA MET A 297 32.48 -22.92 -0.34
C MET A 297 31.99 -22.11 -1.55
N GLN A 298 32.41 -22.61 -2.71
CA GLN A 298 32.44 -21.98 -4.02
C GLN A 298 31.09 -21.40 -4.47
N SER A 299 31.05 -20.10 -4.77
CA SER A 299 29.89 -19.44 -5.35
C SER A 299 29.91 -19.57 -6.88
N SER A 300 29.01 -20.38 -7.42
CA SER A 300 28.59 -20.26 -8.82
C SER A 300 27.80 -18.96 -9.00
N GLY A 301 28.35 -18.02 -9.77
CA GLY A 301 27.67 -16.91 -10.44
C GLY A 301 26.57 -16.16 -9.67
N GLY A 302 26.92 -15.46 -8.59
CA GLY A 302 25.99 -14.56 -7.91
C GLY A 302 25.81 -13.24 -8.68
N PHE A 303 24.55 -12.75 -8.78
CA PHE A 303 24.25 -11.42 -9.31
C PHE A 303 25.04 -10.33 -8.56
N SER A 304 25.55 -9.34 -9.30
CA SER A 304 26.23 -8.21 -8.69
C SER A 304 25.23 -7.36 -7.92
N THR A 305 25.64 -6.78 -6.80
CA THR A 305 24.81 -5.79 -6.06
C THR A 305 24.36 -4.63 -6.95
N ARG A 306 25.11 -4.34 -8.03
CA ARG A 306 24.72 -3.36 -9.05
C ARG A 306 23.49 -3.78 -9.86
N GLU A 307 23.34 -5.07 -10.15
CA GLU A 307 22.19 -5.59 -10.91
C GLU A 307 20.91 -5.52 -10.07
N ILE A 308 20.94 -5.92 -8.80
CA ILE A 308 19.79 -5.80 -7.89
C ILE A 308 19.42 -4.33 -7.67
N ALA A 309 20.42 -3.44 -7.55
CA ALA A 309 20.16 -2.00 -7.45
C ALA A 309 19.49 -1.44 -8.72
N SER A 310 19.86 -1.93 -9.91
CA SER A 310 19.23 -1.54 -11.19
C SER A 310 17.78 -2.00 -11.33
N TRP A 311 17.32 -2.92 -10.47
CA TRP A 311 15.92 -3.34 -10.44
C TRP A 311 15.05 -2.34 -9.68
N LEU A 312 15.66 -1.58 -8.77
CA LEU A 312 14.99 -0.65 -7.85
C LEU A 312 15.16 0.83 -8.24
N ASN A 313 15.89 1.11 -9.33
CA ASN A 313 16.15 2.45 -9.89
C ASN A 313 15.42 2.68 -11.22
#